data_AF-A0A9P7VKP6-F1
#
_entry.id   AF-A0A9P7VKP6-F1
#
_cell.length_a   1.000
_cell.length_b   1.000
_cell.length_c   1.000
_cell.angle_alpha   90.00
_cell.angle_beta   90.00
_cell.angle_gamma   90.00
#
_symmetry.space_group_name_H-M   'P 1'
#
loop_
_entity.id
_entity.type
_entity.pdbx_description
1 polymer ?
#
loop_
_entity_poly.entity_id
_entity_poly.type
_entity_poly.pdbx_seq_one_letter_code
_entity_poly.pdbx_strand_id
1 'polypeptide(L)' 'MIEGSDISFPKYATSLAKKEMMDKQIDTCYAQGILEPFKSPWGVPVGIAYQNGKPQFCVNYLP' A
#
# COMPACT_ATOMS: atom_id res chain seq x y z
N MET A 1 -1.75 11.71 -20.69
CA MET A 1 -0.89 10.59 -21.09
C MET A 1 0.49 10.90 -20.52
N ILE A 2 0.90 10.24 -19.45
CA ILE A 2 2.26 10.36 -18.91
C ILE A 2 2.99 9.15 -19.48
N GLU A 3 3.99 9.37 -20.34
CA GLU A 3 4.82 8.31 -20.91
C GLU A 3 5.54 7.54 -19.81
N GLY A 4 5.56 6.21 -19.96
CA GLY A 4 5.92 5.26 -18.94
C GLY A 4 7.41 5.14 -18.71
N SER A 5 7.97 5.98 -17.86
CA SER A 5 9.22 5.69 -17.14
C SER A 5 8.86 4.79 -15.95
N ASP A 6 9.64 3.74 -15.68
CA ASP A 6 9.42 2.87 -14.52
C ASP A 6 9.50 3.68 -13.21
N ILE A 7 8.34 4.03 -12.62
CA ILE A 7 8.28 4.78 -11.36
C ILE A 7 8.04 3.80 -10.21
N SER A 8 9.11 3.48 -9.50
CA SER A 8 9.06 2.71 -8.26
C SER A 8 9.59 3.54 -7.11
N PHE A 9 8.69 3.97 -6.23
CA PHE A 9 9.05 4.69 -5.02
C PHE A 9 9.46 3.74 -3.88
N PRO A 10 10.40 4.14 -3.02
CA PRO A 10 10.74 3.36 -1.84
C PRO A 10 9.54 3.32 -0.87
N LYS A 11 9.39 2.20 -0.16
CA LYS A 11 8.38 2.06 0.90
C LYS A 11 8.70 3.02 2.05
N TYR A 12 7.66 3.52 2.71
CA TYR A 12 7.84 4.31 3.93
C TYR A 12 8.44 3.47 5.06
N ALA A 13 9.41 4.04 5.78
CA ALA A 13 9.88 3.49 7.03
C ALA A 13 8.70 3.42 8.03
N THR A 14 8.45 2.22 8.54
CA THR A 14 7.26 1.92 9.34
C THR A 14 7.67 1.11 10.57
N SER A 15 7.01 1.34 11.72
CA SER A 15 7.22 0.54 12.93
C SER A 15 6.72 -0.90 12.75
N LEU A 16 7.31 -1.84 13.51
CA LEU A 16 6.92 -3.25 13.44
C LEU A 16 5.41 -3.46 13.62
N ALA A 17 4.81 -2.84 14.64
CA ALA A 17 3.38 -2.95 14.91
C ALA A 17 2.49 -2.45 13.75
N LYS A 18 2.89 -1.36 13.06
CA LYS A 18 2.14 -0.84 11.91
C LYS A 18 2.29 -1.76 10.69
N LYS A 19 3.47 -2.37 10.51
CA LYS A 19 3.71 -3.36 9.47
C LYS A 19 2.84 -4.60 9.66
N GLU A 20 2.83 -5.18 10.86
CA GLU A 20 2.00 -6.35 11.18
C GLU A 20 0.50 -6.09 10.94
N MET A 21 0.05 -4.86 11.21
CA MET A 21 -1.33 -4.46 10.95
C MET A 21 -1.61 -4.28 9.44
N MET A 22 -0.67 -3.72 8.68
CA MET A 22 -0.76 -3.64 7.21
C MET A 22 -0.82 -5.04 6.60
N ASP A 23 0.06 -5.95 7.03
CA ASP A 23 0.15 -7.30 6.51
C ASP A 23 -1.20 -8.05 6.73
N LYS A 24 -1.80 -7.95 7.93
CA LYS A 24 -3.13 -8.53 8.21
C LYS A 24 -4.24 -7.98 7.31
N GLN A 25 -4.24 -6.68 7.04
CA GLN A 25 -5.24 -6.07 6.16
C GLN A 25 -5.04 -6.50 4.70
N ILE A 26 -3.78 -6.62 4.25
CA ILE A 26 -3.44 -7.14 2.92
C ILE A 26 -3.91 -8.59 2.77
N ASP A 27 -3.62 -9.45 3.75
CA ASP A 27 -4.07 -10.84 3.77
C ASP A 27 -5.60 -10.95 3.72
N THR A 28 -6.29 -10.08 4.45
CA THR A 28 -7.76 -10.00 4.42
C THR A 28 -8.26 -9.60 3.03
N CYS A 29 -7.64 -8.61 2.39
CA CYS A 29 -7.99 -8.21 1.03
C CYS A 29 -7.74 -9.33 0.01
N TYR A 30 -6.67 -10.11 0.16
CA TYR A 30 -6.43 -11.30 -0.66
C TYR A 30 -7.51 -12.36 -0.43
N ALA A 31 -7.86 -12.65 0.82
CA ALA A 31 -8.90 -13.63 1.15
C ALA A 31 -10.29 -13.22 0.62
N GLN A 32 -10.56 -11.92 0.54
CA GLN A 32 -11.80 -11.36 -0.02
C GLN A 32 -11.77 -11.24 -1.56
N GLY A 33 -10.64 -11.53 -2.21
CA GLY A 33 -10.47 -11.35 -3.66
C GLY A 33 -10.46 -9.90 -4.12
N ILE A 34 -10.18 -8.94 -3.22
CA ILE A 34 -10.08 -7.51 -3.54
C ILE A 34 -8.71 -7.20 -4.17
N LEU A 35 -7.67 -7.88 -3.72
CA LEU A 35 -6.31 -7.75 -4.25
C LEU A 35 -5.89 -9.02 -4.98
N GLU A 36 -5.19 -8.83 -6.09
CA GLU A 36 -4.60 -9.89 -6.89
C GLU A 36 -3.07 -9.74 -6.89
N PRO A 37 -2.32 -10.86 -6.92
CA PRO A 37 -0.87 -10.80 -7.02
C PRO A 37 -0.48 -10.19 -8.36
N PHE A 38 0.23 -9.06 -8.32
CA PHE A 38 0.64 -8.32 -9.50
C PHE A 38 2.11 -7.93 -9.41
N LYS A 39 2.82 -8.05 -10.54
CA LYS A 39 4.21 -7.64 -10.67
C LYS A 39 4.30 -6.57 -11.74
N SER A 40 4.65 -5.36 -11.34
CA SER A 40 4.77 -4.21 -12.21
C SER A 40 5.99 -3.39 -11.85
N PRO A 41 6.61 -2.72 -12.84
CA PRO A 41 7.65 -1.73 -12.56
C PRO A 41 7.11 -0.49 -11.84
N TRP A 42 5.78 -0.32 -11.78
CA TRP A 42 5.10 0.76 -11.08
C TRP A 42 4.85 0.39 -9.62
N GLY A 43 5.36 1.21 -8.70
CA GLY A 43 5.17 1.03 -7.27
C GLY A 43 5.02 2.36 -6.55
N VAL A 44 3.90 2.54 -5.85
CA VAL A 44 3.63 3.71 -5.00
C VAL A 44 3.68 3.30 -3.52
N PRO A 45 4.15 4.19 -2.63
CA PRO A 45 4.24 3.85 -1.22
C PRO A 45 2.85 3.90 -0.59
N VAL A 46 2.53 2.88 0.20
CA VAL A 46 1.32 2.81 1.01
C VAL A 46 1.66 3.12 2.47
N GLY A 47 0.82 3.90 3.12
CA GLY A 47 0.84 4.12 4.56
C GLY A 47 -0.46 3.70 5.21
N ILE A 48 -0.50 3.75 6.54
CA ILE A 48 -1.75 3.68 7.30
C ILE A 48 -1.98 4.99 8.04
N ALA A 49 -3.18 5.54 7.88
CA ALA A 49 -3.72 6.58 8.73
C ALA A 49 -4.82 6.01 9.64
N TYR A 50 -5.02 6.64 10.79
CA TYR A 50 -6.13 6.32 11.69
C TYR A 50 -7.20 7.39 11.53
N GLN A 51 -8.38 6.98 11.07
CA GLN A 51 -9.55 7.85 11.00
C GLN A 51 -10.66 7.21 11.83
N ASN A 52 -11.24 7.96 12.77
CA ASN A 52 -12.25 7.46 13.71
C ASN A 52 -11.81 6.19 14.47
N GLY A 53 -10.53 6.12 14.85
CA GLY A 53 -9.93 4.98 15.55
C GLY A 53 -9.73 3.73 14.68
N LYS A 54 -10.08 3.77 13.39
CA LYS A 54 -9.93 2.65 12.46
C LYS A 54 -8.72 2.88 11.53
N PRO A 55 -7.86 1.87 11.35
CA PRO A 55 -6.75 1.97 10.40
C PRO A 55 -7.26 1.87 8.96
N GLN A 56 -6.84 2.82 8.13
CA GLN A 56 -7.15 2.86 6.70
C GLN A 56 -5.86 2.97 5.89
N PHE A 57 -5.81 2.25 4.76
CA PHE A 57 -4.73 2.40 3.79
C PHE A 57 -4.81 3.77 3.12
N CYS A 58 -3.67 4.44 3.03
CA CYS A 58 -3.51 5.67 2.26
C CYS A 58 -2.44 5.44 1.19
N VAL A 59 -2.84 5.61 -0.07
CA VAL A 59 -1.94 5.50 -1.22
C VAL A 59 -1.48 6.90 -1.59
N ASN A 60 -0.17 7.13 -1.64
CA ASN A 60 0.36 8.42 -2.08
C ASN A 60 0.53 8.42 -3.61
N TYR A 61 -0.34 9.15 -4.30
CA TYR A 61 -0.31 9.33 -5.76
C TYR A 61 0.37 10.64 -6.20
N LEU A 62 0.96 11.40 -5.29
CA LEU A 62 1.66 12.63 -5.65
C LEU A 62 2.96 12.31 -6.41
N PRO A 63 3.26 13.06 -7.50
CA PRO A 63 4.51 12.93 -8.25
C PRO A 63 5.74 13.34 -7.44
#